data_AF-A0A653X5V3-F1
#
_entry.id   AF-A0A653X5V3-F1
#
_cell.length_a   1.000
_cell.length_b   1.000
_cell.length_c   1.000
_cell.angle_alpha   90.00
_cell.angle_beta   90.00
_cell.angle_gamma   90.00
#
_symmetry.space_group_name_H-M   'P 1'
#
loop_
_entity.id
_entity.type
_entity.pdbx_description
1 polymer ?
#
loop_
_entity_poly.entity_id
_entity_poly.type
_entity_poly.pdbx_seq_one_letter_code
_entity_poly.pdbx_strand_id
1 'polypeptide(L)'
;MTPRNSFLRALVIVAVVVLGLIAGPTAAVAAFTDGEAAAPQFSAASIQAPVTASVTMKCTLGLHTAVTVNSYGPVVNANYYEIKVYDRSGNLEFTGDLSQAAGRTYSSGIEIIGTWSYEIRGYYKVPGTNNSWTGKPFKGTMTC
;
A
#
# COMPACT_ATOMS: atom_id res chain seq x y z
N MET A 1 50.92 -54.50 30.11
CA MET A 1 50.97 -53.57 28.97
C MET A 1 50.70 -54.33 27.69
N THR A 2 49.55 -54.12 27.06
CA THR A 2 49.41 -54.33 25.60
C THR A 2 48.39 -53.33 25.03
N PRO A 3 48.66 -52.02 25.13
CA PRO A 3 47.81 -50.97 24.53
C PRO A 3 47.74 -51.03 22.99
N ARG A 4 48.61 -51.85 22.37
CA ARG A 4 48.80 -51.93 20.92
C ARG A 4 47.56 -52.42 20.17
N ASN A 5 46.82 -53.38 20.72
CA ASN A 5 45.63 -53.94 20.06
C ASN A 5 44.40 -53.03 20.14
N SER A 6 44.30 -52.21 21.19
CA SER A 6 43.20 -51.24 21.35
C SER A 6 43.37 -50.06 20.39
N PHE A 7 44.61 -49.60 20.20
CA PHE A 7 44.92 -48.48 19.30
C PHE A 7 44.67 -48.84 17.83
N LEU A 8 45.09 -50.04 17.40
CA LEU A 8 44.82 -50.54 16.05
C LEU A 8 43.32 -50.65 15.75
N ARG A 9 42.51 -51.14 16.71
CA ARG A 9 41.06 -51.22 16.55
C ARG A 9 40.42 -49.84 16.44
N ALA A 10 40.83 -48.88 17.26
CA ALA A 10 40.34 -47.51 17.18
C ALA A 10 40.66 -46.86 15.83
N LEU A 11 41.87 -47.09 15.32
CA LEU A 11 42.32 -46.54 14.03
C LEU A 11 41.52 -47.11 12.86
N VAL A 12 41.22 -48.42 12.87
CA VAL A 12 40.37 -49.06 11.85
C VAL A 12 38.93 -48.53 11.90
N ILE A 13 38.36 -48.34 13.08
CA ILE A 13 37.00 -47.79 13.22
C ILE A 13 36.95 -46.36 12.68
N VAL A 14 37.92 -45.52 13.04
CA VAL A 14 38.01 -44.15 12.53
C VAL A 14 38.18 -44.14 11.01
N ALA A 15 39.03 -45.02 10.47
CA ALA A 15 39.25 -45.11 9.03
C ALA A 15 37.96 -45.52 8.28
N VAL A 16 37.22 -46.51 8.79
CA VAL A 16 35.96 -46.97 8.19
C VAL A 16 34.87 -45.90 8.29
N VAL A 17 34.77 -45.19 9.41
CA VAL A 17 33.81 -44.09 9.58
C VAL A 17 34.13 -42.94 8.62
N VAL A 18 35.40 -42.53 8.53
CA VAL A 18 35.83 -41.48 7.61
C VAL A 18 35.57 -41.89 6.15
N LEU A 19 35.88 -43.12 5.77
CA LEU A 19 35.57 -43.62 4.42
C LEU A 19 34.06 -43.63 4.14
N GLY A 20 33.25 -44.00 5.13
CA GLY A 20 31.79 -43.98 5.03
C GLY A 20 31.20 -42.58 4.90
N LEU A 21 31.79 -41.56 5.55
CA LEU A 21 31.38 -40.17 5.38
C LEU A 21 31.79 -39.58 4.02
N ILE A 22 32.94 -39.98 3.46
CA ILE A 22 33.40 -39.49 2.15
C ILE A 22 32.64 -40.15 1.00
N ALA A 23 32.27 -41.43 1.15
CA ALA A 23 31.52 -42.18 0.14
C ALA A 23 30.00 -41.99 0.21
N GLY A 24 29.50 -41.22 1.18
CA GLY A 24 28.08 -40.88 1.26
C GLY A 24 27.66 -40.05 0.05
N PRO A 25 26.47 -40.29 -0.54
CA PRO A 25 25.98 -39.47 -1.64
C PRO A 25 25.87 -38.03 -1.15
N THR A 26 26.58 -37.11 -1.79
CA THR A 26 26.39 -35.69 -1.53
C THR A 26 24.92 -35.38 -1.81
N ALA A 27 24.24 -34.76 -0.86
CA ALA A 27 22.89 -34.25 -1.09
C ALA A 27 23.00 -33.25 -2.25
N ALA A 28 22.66 -33.70 -3.45
CA ALA A 28 22.50 -32.83 -4.60
C ALA A 28 21.35 -31.88 -4.23
N VAL A 29 21.71 -30.72 -3.69
CA VAL A 29 20.80 -29.60 -3.54
C VAL A 29 20.30 -29.31 -4.95
N ALA A 30 19.04 -29.66 -5.23
CA ALA A 30 18.36 -29.21 -6.42
C ALA A 30 18.25 -27.68 -6.29
N ALA A 31 19.27 -26.98 -6.77
CA ALA A 31 19.19 -25.55 -6.96
C ALA A 31 18.17 -25.35 -8.09
N PHE A 32 16.99 -24.82 -7.74
CA PHE A 32 16.03 -24.38 -8.74
C PHE A 32 16.70 -23.26 -9.54
N THR A 33 17.21 -23.59 -10.73
CA THR A 33 17.82 -22.63 -11.66
C THR A 33 16.78 -21.90 -12.50
N ASP A 34 15.53 -22.37 -12.48
CA ASP A 34 14.43 -21.72 -13.17
C ASP A 34 13.79 -20.65 -12.30
N GLY A 35 14.11 -19.41 -12.65
CA GLY A 35 13.35 -18.21 -12.28
C GLY A 35 12.43 -17.84 -13.42
N GLU A 36 11.42 -18.68 -13.70
CA GLU A 36 10.37 -18.26 -14.63
C GLU A 36 9.52 -17.20 -13.93
N ALA A 37 9.79 -15.94 -14.28
CA ALA A 37 8.99 -14.83 -13.81
C ALA A 37 7.61 -14.97 -14.43
N ALA A 38 6.65 -15.47 -13.65
CA ALA A 38 5.25 -15.43 -14.01
C ALA A 38 4.82 -13.96 -14.12
N ALA A 39 4.78 -13.43 -15.35
CA ALA A 39 4.05 -12.22 -15.62
C ALA A 39 2.58 -12.49 -15.24
N PRO A 40 1.97 -11.73 -14.33
CA PRO A 40 0.59 -11.99 -13.94
C PRO A 40 -0.30 -11.90 -15.19
N GLN A 41 -1.03 -12.98 -15.48
CA GLN A 41 -1.97 -13.05 -16.61
C GLN A 41 -3.09 -11.99 -16.51
N PHE A 42 -3.26 -11.39 -15.33
CA PHE A 42 -4.27 -10.39 -15.03
C PHE A 42 -3.58 -9.13 -14.50
N SER A 43 -3.81 -8.00 -15.14
CA SER A 43 -3.48 -6.70 -14.56
C SER A 43 -4.60 -6.29 -13.60
N ALA A 44 -4.23 -5.74 -12.44
CA ALA A 44 -5.21 -5.10 -11.58
C ALA A 44 -5.86 -3.95 -12.36
N ALA A 45 -7.19 -3.90 -12.39
CA ALA A 45 -7.90 -2.80 -13.03
C ALA A 45 -7.44 -1.47 -12.43
N SER A 46 -6.93 -0.57 -13.27
CA SER A 46 -6.43 0.72 -12.79
C SER A 46 -7.59 1.69 -12.62
N ILE A 47 -7.75 2.22 -11.41
CA ILE A 47 -8.72 3.27 -11.10
C ILE A 47 -8.04 4.62 -11.38
N GLN A 48 -8.45 5.28 -12.48
CA GLN A 48 -7.91 6.59 -12.84
C GLN A 48 -8.38 7.69 -11.88
N ALA A 49 -7.76 8.87 -11.97
CA ALA A 49 -8.28 10.04 -11.26
C ALA A 49 -9.61 10.48 -11.89
N PRO A 50 -10.53 11.08 -11.11
CA PRO A 50 -11.65 11.83 -11.67
C PRO A 50 -11.15 12.84 -12.73
N VAL A 51 -11.86 12.97 -13.85
CA VAL A 51 -11.49 13.94 -14.91
C VAL A 51 -11.77 15.38 -14.46
N THR A 52 -12.82 15.55 -13.67
CA THR A 52 -13.27 16.85 -13.16
C THR A 52 -13.62 16.77 -11.68
N ALA A 53 -13.41 17.86 -10.97
CA ALA A 53 -13.96 18.09 -9.64
C ALA A 53 -14.23 19.58 -9.45
N SER A 54 -15.30 19.89 -8.74
CA SER A 54 -15.62 21.24 -8.29
C SER A 54 -15.72 21.22 -6.78
N VAL A 55 -14.79 21.92 -6.14
CA VAL A 55 -14.73 22.09 -4.68
C VAL A 55 -14.59 23.57 -4.40
N THR A 56 -15.43 24.07 -3.50
CA THR A 56 -15.42 25.47 -3.08
C THR A 56 -15.15 25.57 -1.59
N MET A 57 -14.38 26.57 -1.19
CA MET A 57 -14.15 26.91 0.20
C MET A 57 -14.86 28.21 0.53
N LYS A 58 -15.47 28.28 1.71
CA LYS A 58 -15.96 29.51 2.30
C LYS A 58 -15.25 29.75 3.62
N CYS A 59 -14.77 30.97 3.82
CA CYS A 59 -14.03 31.37 5.00
C CYS A 59 -14.78 32.46 5.74
N THR A 60 -14.77 32.38 7.07
CA THR A 60 -15.54 33.27 7.95
C THR A 60 -14.61 33.94 8.95
N LEU A 61 -13.80 34.87 8.45
CA LEU A 61 -12.89 35.78 9.17
C LEU A 61 -12.56 35.35 10.61
N GLY A 62 -11.86 34.22 10.75
CA GLY A 62 -11.17 33.81 11.97
C GLY A 62 -11.86 32.72 12.80
N LEU A 63 -12.87 32.02 12.28
CA LEU A 63 -13.57 30.98 13.04
C LEU A 63 -13.51 29.61 12.37
N HIS A 64 -14.00 29.50 11.12
CA HIS A 64 -14.17 28.20 10.46
C HIS A 64 -14.05 28.32 8.94
N THR A 65 -13.29 27.39 8.34
CA THR A 65 -13.36 27.16 6.89
C THR A 65 -14.39 26.07 6.61
N ALA A 66 -15.23 26.30 5.60
CA ALA A 66 -16.26 25.39 5.15
C ALA A 66 -15.94 24.93 3.72
N VAL A 67 -15.55 23.66 3.58
CA VAL A 67 -15.23 23.04 2.29
C VAL A 67 -16.44 22.30 1.75
N THR A 68 -16.92 22.70 0.59
CA THR A 68 -18.07 22.07 -0.07
C THR A 68 -17.63 21.42 -1.38
N VAL A 69 -17.91 20.12 -1.51
CA VAL A 69 -17.68 19.38 -2.76
C VAL A 69 -18.94 19.48 -3.61
N ASN A 70 -18.94 20.32 -4.64
CA ASN A 70 -20.11 20.56 -5.49
C ASN A 70 -20.35 19.40 -6.46
N SER A 71 -19.28 18.90 -7.08
CA SER A 71 -19.36 17.80 -8.04
C SER A 71 -18.01 17.13 -8.24
N TYR A 72 -18.04 15.89 -8.72
CA TYR A 72 -16.86 15.14 -9.16
C TYR A 72 -17.25 14.21 -10.32
N GLY A 73 -16.31 13.97 -11.24
CA GLY A 73 -16.51 13.07 -12.36
C GLY A 73 -16.54 11.61 -11.90
N PRO A 74 -17.44 10.77 -12.45
CA PRO A 74 -17.44 9.35 -12.16
C PRO A 74 -16.16 8.70 -12.69
N VAL A 75 -15.61 7.77 -11.92
CA VAL A 75 -14.42 6.99 -12.23
C VAL A 75 -14.82 5.54 -12.47
N VAL A 76 -14.40 4.99 -13.61
CA VAL A 76 -14.62 3.58 -13.94
C VAL A 76 -13.96 2.70 -12.88
N ASN A 77 -14.69 1.68 -12.42
CA ASN A 77 -14.27 0.76 -11.35
C ASN A 77 -14.16 1.40 -9.95
N ALA A 78 -14.66 2.62 -9.71
CA ALA A 78 -14.78 3.16 -8.35
C ALA A 78 -16.22 2.98 -7.82
N ASN A 79 -16.35 2.44 -6.61
CA ASN A 79 -17.63 2.33 -5.89
C ASN A 79 -17.68 3.19 -4.61
N TYR A 80 -16.59 3.90 -4.31
CA TYR A 80 -16.45 4.77 -3.16
C TYR A 80 -15.57 5.97 -3.53
N TYR A 81 -15.82 7.13 -2.92
CA TYR A 81 -15.04 8.34 -3.14
C TYR A 81 -14.68 8.98 -1.81
N GLU A 82 -13.48 9.57 -1.76
CA GLU A 82 -12.96 10.29 -0.60
C GLU A 82 -12.43 11.65 -1.04
N ILE A 83 -12.56 12.64 -0.17
CA ILE A 83 -11.82 13.90 -0.25
C ILE A 83 -10.82 14.00 0.90
N LYS A 84 -9.61 14.45 0.60
CA LYS A 84 -8.63 14.92 1.58
C LYS A 84 -8.40 16.40 1.39
N VAL A 85 -8.38 17.15 2.47
CA VAL A 85 -8.12 18.58 2.49
C VAL A 85 -6.85 18.82 3.27
N TYR A 86 -5.97 19.62 2.68
CA TYR A 86 -4.67 19.96 3.25
C TYR A 86 -4.59 21.47 3.46
N ASP A 87 -4.03 21.86 4.61
CA ASP A 87 -3.75 23.27 4.92
C ASP A 87 -2.69 23.87 3.97
N ARG A 88 -2.42 25.16 4.14
CA ARG A 88 -1.38 25.88 3.39
C ARG A 88 0.04 25.33 3.59
N SER A 89 0.27 24.61 4.68
CA SER A 89 1.55 24.00 5.05
C SER A 89 1.69 22.57 4.48
N GLY A 90 0.62 22.03 3.88
CA GLY A 90 0.56 20.66 3.37
C GLY A 90 0.14 19.61 4.41
N ASN A 91 -0.29 20.02 5.61
CA ASN A 91 -0.80 19.11 6.63
C ASN A 91 -2.22 18.66 6.30
N LEU A 92 -2.52 17.38 6.54
CA LEU A 92 -3.87 16.85 6.37
C LEU A 92 -4.77 17.36 7.50
N GLU A 93 -5.72 18.21 7.15
CA GLU A 93 -6.70 18.78 8.09
C GLU A 93 -7.94 17.92 8.19
N PHE A 94 -8.38 17.38 7.05
CA PHE A 94 -9.68 16.72 6.97
C PHE A 94 -9.69 15.60 5.94
N THR A 95 -10.39 14.51 6.27
CA THR A 95 -10.72 13.43 5.34
C THR A 95 -12.23 13.19 5.37
N GLY A 96 -12.88 13.27 4.21
CA GLY A 96 -14.32 13.15 4.06
C GLY A 96 -14.73 12.01 3.15
N ASP A 97 -15.79 11.31 3.54
CA ASP A 97 -16.47 10.31 2.73
C ASP A 97 -17.49 10.98 1.80
N LEU A 98 -17.33 10.77 0.49
CA LEU A 98 -18.21 11.28 -0.58
C LEU A 98 -19.18 10.21 -1.13
N SER A 99 -19.18 8.99 -0.59
CA SER A 99 -20.02 7.89 -1.07
C SER A 99 -21.53 8.10 -0.90
N GLN A 100 -21.93 9.10 -0.09
CA GLN A 100 -23.33 9.41 0.22
C GLN A 100 -23.77 10.79 -0.29
N ALA A 101 -23.41 11.10 -1.55
CA ALA A 101 -23.76 12.29 -2.34
C ALA A 101 -22.84 13.51 -2.21
N ALA A 102 -22.61 14.14 -3.38
CA ALA A 102 -22.02 15.47 -3.51
C ALA A 102 -22.89 16.53 -2.81
N GLY A 103 -22.30 17.67 -2.42
CA GLY A 103 -22.96 18.74 -1.67
C GLY A 103 -22.74 18.71 -0.16
N ARG A 104 -21.80 17.89 0.34
CA ARG A 104 -21.40 17.92 1.76
C ARG A 104 -20.45 19.08 2.02
N THR A 105 -20.74 19.81 3.10
CA THR A 105 -19.87 20.84 3.65
C THR A 105 -19.14 20.26 4.86
N TYR A 106 -17.82 20.40 4.86
CA TYR A 106 -16.94 19.97 5.94
C TYR A 106 -16.30 21.20 6.57
N SER A 107 -16.35 21.29 7.90
CA SER A 107 -15.69 22.39 8.63
C SER A 107 -14.30 21.96 9.06
N SER A 108 -13.26 22.74 8.74
CA SER A 108 -11.94 22.56 9.38
C SER A 108 -11.92 23.18 10.78
N GLY A 109 -10.96 22.75 11.60
CA GLY A 109 -10.53 23.53 12.77
C GLY A 109 -9.80 24.80 12.30
N ILE A 110 -9.89 25.86 13.09
CA ILE A 110 -9.20 27.17 13.01
C ILE A 110 -8.83 27.67 11.59
N GLU A 111 -9.50 28.73 11.18
CA GLU A 111 -9.31 29.40 9.89
C GLU A 111 -7.92 30.02 9.71
N ILE A 112 -7.32 29.74 8.56
CA ILE A 112 -6.10 30.37 8.07
C ILE A 112 -6.33 30.80 6.63
N ILE A 113 -6.40 32.12 6.40
CA ILE A 113 -6.46 32.73 5.06
C ILE A 113 -5.24 32.26 4.24
N GLY A 114 -5.47 31.83 3.00
CA GLY A 114 -4.45 31.34 2.10
C GLY A 114 -4.96 30.30 1.09
N THR A 115 -4.02 29.77 0.32
CA THR A 115 -4.29 28.69 -0.63
C THR A 115 -4.21 27.35 0.08
N TRP A 116 -5.31 26.61 0.01
CA TRP A 116 -5.43 25.23 0.49
C TRP A 116 -5.40 24.27 -0.70
N SER A 117 -5.09 23.01 -0.44
CA SER A 117 -5.14 21.98 -1.47
C SER A 117 -6.08 20.85 -1.09
N TYR A 118 -6.61 20.17 -2.10
CA TYR A 118 -7.44 19.00 -1.90
C TYR A 118 -7.09 17.89 -2.87
N GLU A 119 -7.43 16.68 -2.46
CA GLU A 119 -7.36 15.50 -3.29
C GLU A 119 -8.70 14.77 -3.26
N ILE A 120 -9.26 14.46 -4.44
CA ILE A 120 -10.40 13.55 -4.56
C ILE A 120 -9.91 12.25 -5.19
N ARG A 121 -10.24 11.13 -4.55
CA ARG A 121 -9.82 9.78 -4.99
C ARG A 121 -11.02 8.86 -5.07
N GLY A 122 -11.08 8.09 -6.16
CA GLY A 122 -11.97 6.93 -6.28
C GLY A 122 -11.32 5.70 -5.66
N TYR A 123 -12.12 4.87 -5.01
CA TYR A 123 -11.71 3.56 -4.47
C TYR A 123 -12.67 2.49 -4.96
N TYR A 124 -12.15 1.27 -5.06
CA TYR A 124 -12.98 0.07 -5.10
C TYR A 124 -12.87 -0.64 -3.75
N LYS A 125 -13.93 -0.60 -2.95
CA LYS A 125 -14.07 -1.39 -1.72
C LYS A 125 -14.77 -2.70 -2.04
N VAL A 126 -14.15 -3.83 -1.74
CA VAL A 126 -14.79 -5.14 -1.94
C VAL A 126 -15.93 -5.28 -0.92
N PRO A 127 -17.18 -5.50 -1.36
CA PRO A 127 -18.31 -5.66 -0.45
C PRO A 127 -18.05 -6.75 0.59
N GLY A 128 -18.31 -6.44 1.86
CA GLY A 128 -18.16 -7.41 2.95
C GLY A 128 -16.72 -7.70 3.40
N THR A 129 -15.73 -6.94 2.93
CA THR A 129 -14.33 -7.07 3.40
C THR A 129 -13.69 -5.71 3.67
N ASN A 130 -12.50 -5.71 4.27
CA ASN A 130 -11.66 -4.51 4.43
C ASN A 130 -10.72 -4.28 3.24
N ASN A 131 -10.81 -5.09 2.18
CA ASN A 131 -9.96 -4.94 1.01
C ASN A 131 -10.44 -3.76 0.15
N SER A 132 -9.50 -2.86 -0.17
CA SER A 132 -9.76 -1.73 -1.04
C SER A 132 -8.62 -1.50 -2.03
N TRP A 133 -8.96 -1.20 -3.28
CA TRP A 133 -8.02 -0.66 -4.26
C TRP A 133 -8.16 0.84 -4.37
N THR A 134 -7.03 1.53 -4.26
CA THR A 134 -6.94 2.99 -4.28
C THR A 134 -6.66 3.47 -5.69
N GLY A 135 -7.47 4.40 -6.18
CA GLY A 135 -7.23 5.10 -7.44
C GLY A 135 -6.27 6.27 -7.33
N LYS A 136 -5.93 6.84 -8.49
CA LYS A 136 -5.11 8.06 -8.55
C LYS A 136 -5.90 9.27 -8.01
N PRO A 137 -5.24 10.21 -7.32
CA PRO A 137 -5.89 11.46 -6.90
C PRO A 137 -6.10 12.42 -8.07
N PHE A 138 -7.27 13.02 -8.12
CA PHE A 138 -7.44 14.35 -8.68
C PHE A 138 -6.98 15.37 -7.65
N LYS A 139 -6.07 16.28 -8.02
CA LYS A 139 -5.57 17.33 -7.13
C LYS A 139 -6.11 18.68 -7.58
N GLY A 140 -6.53 19.49 -6.63
CA GLY A 140 -6.92 20.87 -6.88
C GLY A 140 -6.55 21.78 -5.72
N THR A 141 -6.75 23.08 -5.93
CA THR A 141 -6.56 24.10 -4.91
C THR A 141 -7.85 24.86 -4.67
N MET A 142 -7.98 25.42 -3.48
CA MET A 142 -9.06 26.31 -3.11
C MET A 142 -8.48 27.48 -2.32
N THR A 143 -9.08 28.65 -2.47
CA THR A 143 -8.60 29.87 -1.83
C THR A 143 -9.58 30.34 -0.78
N CYS A 144 -9.00 30.60 0.37
CA CYS A 144 -9.51 31.37 1.49
C CYS A 144 -8.76 32.71 1.45
#